data_AF-A0A9D7QMV0-F1
#
_entry.id   AF-A0A9D7QMV0-F1
#
_cell.length_a   1.000
_cell.length_b   1.000
_cell.length_c   1.000
_cell.angle_alpha   90.00
_cell.angle_beta   90.00
_cell.angle_gamma   90.00
#
_symmetry.space_group_name_H-M   'P 1'
#
loop_
_entity.id
_entity.type
_entity.pdbx_description
1 polymer ?
#
loop_
_entity_poly.entity_id
_entity_poly.type
_entity_poly.pdbx_seq_one_letter_code
_entity_poly.pdbx_strand_id
1 'polypeptide(L)'
;MKRLMFAALATVLSVSAVTAQKNLPSNFFMTKLENGLELLVIEDNSVPLATVEICVHNGSYTEDPDYNGLSHLYEHMFFKANKDLPSQEQFLARINELGITFNGTTSNERVNYFLTLSSTKVNEGLSFMNSAIRYPLFLEDEMKRENPVVDGEFQRAESNPVFWLFKDMDKQLWGEHYSRKNTIGDHDIILSATPEKMRVIQAKYYYPNNSMIVVAGDVNHDDIFAKAKELFADWKPSDFNIFEKFPIPEFSPLKESTSFITENANAKTPIIMASLHGPDTRNDIPSTYAADVFSYILSQKSSRFQKEMVDAGLAFQAQVGYQTCKYVGPIQIFLVPNPASVQEAYAKLKEHMALWNTDDYFTDEQLQTAKNMLAIEQTKDRESTSSYVHSVTYWWASASIDYYTTYIDNLKKVSREDIKNYVNKYIINKPMVTGLLLSPEMKTQMGITDASSYLK
;
A
#
# COMPACT_ATOMS: atom_id res chain seq x y z
N MET A 1 12.44 -74.00 27.87
CA MET A 1 13.74 -73.52 27.33
C MET A 1 13.65 -73.65 25.81
N LYS A 2 13.80 -72.68 24.92
CA LYS A 2 14.20 -71.27 24.92
C LYS A 2 13.33 -70.56 23.85
N ARG A 3 12.88 -69.34 24.14
CA ARG A 3 12.25 -68.43 23.17
C ARG A 3 13.32 -67.92 22.21
N LEU A 4 13.07 -67.99 20.91
CA LEU A 4 13.89 -67.34 19.87
C LEU A 4 13.34 -65.93 19.62
N MET A 5 14.20 -64.94 19.82
CA MET A 5 13.94 -63.51 19.63
C MET A 5 13.82 -63.18 18.14
N PHE A 6 12.73 -62.53 17.75
CA PHE A 6 12.69 -61.72 16.52
C PHE A 6 13.12 -60.30 16.88
N ALA A 7 14.25 -59.88 16.33
CA ALA A 7 14.71 -58.50 16.38
C ALA A 7 13.93 -57.69 15.32
N ALA A 8 13.05 -56.79 15.77
CA ALA A 8 12.44 -55.78 14.91
C ALA A 8 13.40 -54.60 14.81
N LEU A 9 14.03 -54.44 13.64
CA LEU A 9 14.79 -53.25 13.28
C LEU A 9 13.78 -52.11 13.03
N ALA A 10 13.69 -51.15 13.96
CA ALA A 10 12.93 -49.93 13.75
C ALA A 10 13.78 -48.97 12.90
N THR A 11 13.53 -48.94 11.59
CA THR A 11 14.00 -47.85 10.72
C THR A 11 13.28 -46.57 11.11
N VAL A 12 14.00 -45.67 11.77
CA VAL A 12 13.59 -44.26 11.95
C VAL A 12 13.72 -43.59 10.58
N LEU A 13 12.60 -43.46 9.88
CA LEU A 13 12.49 -42.57 8.72
C LEU A 13 12.50 -41.13 9.24
N SER A 14 13.66 -40.48 9.15
CA SER A 14 13.76 -39.04 9.23
C SER A 14 12.98 -38.42 8.07
N VAL A 15 11.79 -37.91 8.36
CA VAL A 15 11.05 -37.04 7.44
C VAL A 15 11.78 -35.71 7.42
N SER A 16 12.75 -35.57 6.52
CA SER A 16 13.21 -34.26 6.09
C SER A 16 12.02 -33.58 5.42
N ALA A 17 11.40 -32.62 6.11
CA ALA A 17 10.46 -31.70 5.50
C ALA A 17 11.25 -30.90 4.44
N VAL A 18 11.18 -31.35 3.19
CA VAL A 18 11.52 -30.54 2.03
C VAL A 18 10.44 -29.47 1.98
N THR A 19 10.66 -28.37 2.68
CA THR A 19 9.98 -27.11 2.38
C THR A 19 10.26 -26.83 0.91
N ALA A 20 9.22 -26.87 0.08
CA ALA A 20 9.29 -26.45 -1.30
C ALA A 20 10.01 -25.11 -1.34
N GLN A 21 11.20 -25.07 -1.92
CA GLN A 21 11.92 -23.85 -2.15
C GLN A 21 11.00 -22.99 -3.01
N LYS A 22 10.42 -21.93 -2.40
CA LYS A 22 9.64 -20.91 -3.12
C LYS A 22 10.40 -20.55 -4.39
N ASN A 23 9.70 -20.35 -5.51
CA ASN A 23 10.28 -19.82 -6.75
C ASN A 23 10.71 -18.36 -6.55
N LEU A 24 11.66 -18.12 -5.65
CA LEU A 24 12.25 -16.81 -5.41
C LEU A 24 13.26 -16.53 -6.53
N PRO A 25 13.45 -15.26 -6.92
CA PRO A 25 14.58 -14.85 -7.74
C PRO A 25 15.91 -15.37 -7.16
N SER A 26 16.90 -15.61 -8.00
CA SER A 26 18.18 -16.20 -7.55
C SER A 26 18.96 -15.34 -6.56
N ASN A 27 18.69 -14.03 -6.52
CA ASN A 27 19.28 -13.09 -5.58
C ASN A 27 18.41 -12.82 -4.34
N PHE A 28 17.31 -13.56 -4.17
CA PHE A 28 16.44 -13.46 -3.00
C PHE A 28 16.77 -14.58 -2.01
N PHE A 29 17.14 -14.18 -0.80
CA PHE A 29 17.41 -15.09 0.31
C PHE A 29 16.45 -14.75 1.43
N MET A 30 15.61 -15.69 1.82
CA MET A 30 14.57 -15.47 2.83
C MET A 30 14.72 -16.47 3.98
N THR A 31 14.58 -15.98 5.21
CA THR A 31 14.52 -16.83 6.40
C THR A 31 13.53 -16.25 7.42
N LYS A 32 13.22 -17.03 8.46
CA LYS A 32 12.34 -16.63 9.55
C LYS A 32 12.99 -17.01 10.87
N LEU A 33 13.13 -16.04 11.77
CA LEU A 33 13.65 -16.28 13.11
C LEU A 33 12.62 -17.02 13.98
N GLU A 34 13.08 -17.65 15.07
CA GLU A 34 12.21 -18.40 15.99
C GLU A 34 11.12 -17.53 16.64
N ASN A 35 11.38 -16.24 16.83
CA ASN A 35 10.40 -15.26 17.30
C ASN A 35 9.43 -14.77 16.21
N GLY A 36 9.47 -15.37 15.02
CA GLY A 36 8.57 -15.08 13.93
C GLY A 36 8.95 -13.87 13.06
N LEU A 37 10.07 -13.18 13.34
CA LEU A 37 10.57 -12.11 12.46
C LEU A 37 10.95 -12.68 11.10
N GLU A 38 10.37 -12.14 10.03
CA GLU A 38 10.72 -12.50 8.66
C GLU A 38 11.90 -11.65 8.18
N LEU A 39 12.87 -12.28 7.54
CA LEU A 39 14.05 -11.63 6.99
C LEU A 39 14.15 -11.93 5.50
N LEU A 40 14.31 -10.90 4.69
CA LEU A 40 14.59 -11.02 3.26
C LEU A 40 15.87 -10.24 2.93
N VAL A 41 16.81 -10.90 2.27
CA VAL A 41 18.00 -10.26 1.71
C VAL A 41 17.91 -10.32 0.19
N ILE A 42 18.12 -9.18 -0.46
CA ILE A 42 18.18 -9.04 -1.91
C ILE A 42 19.61 -8.62 -2.27
N GLU A 43 20.42 -9.57 -2.74
CA GLU A 43 21.80 -9.27 -3.10
C GLU A 43 21.88 -8.53 -4.44
N ASP A 44 22.58 -7.39 -4.45
CA ASP A 44 22.88 -6.58 -5.62
C ASP A 44 24.20 -5.83 -5.41
N ASN A 45 25.28 -6.32 -6.02
CA ASN A 45 26.62 -5.77 -5.90
C ASN A 45 26.96 -4.70 -6.96
N SER A 46 25.95 -4.10 -7.60
CA SER A 46 26.15 -3.08 -8.64
C SER A 46 26.72 -1.77 -8.09
N VAL A 47 26.38 -1.42 -6.85
CA VAL A 47 26.85 -0.22 -6.14
C VAL A 47 27.18 -0.56 -4.68
N PRO A 48 28.20 0.05 -4.05
CA PRO A 48 28.63 -0.25 -2.68
C PRO A 48 27.72 0.41 -1.62
N LEU A 49 26.40 0.24 -1.79
CA LEU A 49 25.36 0.75 -0.90
C LEU A 49 24.46 -0.40 -0.45
N ALA A 50 23.84 -0.22 0.70
CA ALA A 50 22.80 -1.10 1.20
C ALA A 50 21.61 -0.26 1.70
N THR A 51 20.40 -0.76 1.47
CA THR A 51 19.17 -0.26 2.07
C THR A 51 18.68 -1.28 3.08
N VAL A 52 18.40 -0.83 4.30
CA VAL A 52 17.77 -1.63 5.36
C VAL A 52 16.37 -1.05 5.58
N GLU A 53 15.35 -1.89 5.45
CA GLU A 53 13.97 -1.54 5.72
C GLU A 53 13.35 -2.47 6.75
N ILE A 54 12.58 -1.90 7.68
CA ILE A 54 11.66 -2.64 8.54
C ILE A 54 10.25 -2.26 8.14
N CYS A 55 9.44 -3.25 7.79
CA CYS A 55 8.04 -3.10 7.47
C CYS A 55 7.18 -3.78 8.54
N VAL A 56 6.13 -3.12 8.99
CA VAL A 56 5.17 -3.64 9.98
C VAL A 56 3.80 -3.74 9.31
N HIS A 57 3.07 -4.82 9.55
CA HIS A 57 1.64 -4.90 9.23
C HIS A 57 0.84 -3.98 10.18
N ASN A 58 0.92 -2.68 9.91
CA ASN A 58 0.24 -1.58 10.59
C ASN A 58 0.01 -0.47 9.54
N GLY A 59 -0.93 0.43 9.73
CA GLY A 59 -1.20 1.50 8.76
C GLY A 59 -2.56 2.11 9.06
N SER A 60 -3.16 2.84 8.13
CA SER A 60 -4.51 3.37 8.40
C SER A 60 -5.52 2.24 8.64
N TYR A 61 -5.39 1.09 7.95
CA TYR A 61 -6.35 -0.01 8.08
C TYR A 61 -6.49 -0.58 9.50
N THR A 62 -5.49 -0.40 10.37
CA THR A 62 -5.51 -0.84 11.77
C THR A 62 -6.07 0.21 12.73
N GLU A 63 -6.39 1.42 12.24
CA GLU A 63 -6.83 2.56 13.03
C GLU A 63 -8.36 2.62 13.17
N ASP A 64 -8.82 2.60 14.41
CA ASP A 64 -10.14 3.11 14.75
C ASP A 64 -10.12 4.66 14.79
N PRO A 65 -11.30 5.32 14.83
CA PRO A 65 -11.36 6.79 14.78
C PRO A 65 -10.54 7.52 15.86
N ASP A 66 -10.35 6.94 17.04
CA ASP A 66 -9.61 7.58 18.14
C ASP A 66 -8.08 7.60 17.91
N TYR A 67 -7.63 6.86 16.89
CA TYR A 67 -6.23 6.71 16.49
C TYR A 67 -5.96 7.11 15.04
N ASN A 68 -6.91 7.74 14.34
CA ASN A 68 -6.74 8.02 12.92
C ASN A 68 -5.60 9.03 12.64
N GLY A 69 -4.61 8.61 11.85
CA GLY A 69 -3.38 9.35 11.56
C GLY A 69 -2.22 9.00 12.49
N LEU A 70 -2.44 8.21 13.53
CA LEU A 70 -1.42 7.98 14.54
C LEU A 70 -0.36 6.95 14.13
N SER A 71 -0.61 6.12 13.10
CA SER A 71 0.45 5.32 12.48
C SER A 71 1.45 6.20 11.73
N HIS A 72 0.97 7.26 11.08
CA HIS A 72 1.83 8.26 10.44
C HIS A 72 2.58 9.11 11.47
N LEU A 73 1.92 9.54 12.56
CA LEU A 73 2.64 10.19 13.65
C LEU A 73 3.67 9.26 14.31
N TYR A 74 3.32 7.99 14.52
CA TYR A 74 4.27 6.99 15.01
C TYR A 74 5.49 6.90 14.09
N GLU A 75 5.25 6.99 12.78
CA GLU A 75 6.32 6.97 11.79
C GLU A 75 7.32 8.11 12.02
N HIS A 76 6.85 9.34 12.22
CA HIS A 76 7.69 10.47 12.59
C HIS A 76 8.44 10.23 13.89
N MET A 77 7.76 9.67 14.89
CA MET A 77 8.35 9.39 16.21
C MET A 77 9.40 8.28 16.20
N PHE A 78 9.40 7.40 15.19
CA PHE A 78 10.45 6.40 14.98
C PHE A 78 11.82 7.05 14.76
N PHE A 79 11.86 8.21 14.11
CA PHE A 79 13.09 8.96 13.83
C PHE A 79 13.46 9.97 14.94
N LYS A 80 13.00 9.70 16.17
CA LYS A 80 13.27 10.51 17.36
C LYS A 80 14.06 9.74 18.41
N ALA A 81 14.10 10.26 19.64
CA ALA A 81 14.87 9.68 20.71
C ALA A 81 14.48 8.22 20.99
N ASN A 82 15.50 7.37 21.10
CA ASN A 82 15.38 5.96 21.43
C ASN A 82 16.37 5.61 22.55
N LYS A 83 16.36 4.36 23.02
CA LYS A 83 17.21 3.90 24.13
C LYS A 83 18.70 4.19 23.91
N ASP A 84 19.20 3.98 22.70
CA ASP A 84 20.63 4.12 22.38
C ASP A 84 21.01 5.56 22.03
N LEU A 85 20.05 6.34 21.51
CA LEU A 85 20.19 7.75 21.14
C LEU A 85 19.10 8.57 21.85
N PRO A 86 19.26 8.87 23.15
CA PRO A 86 18.21 9.45 24.00
C PRO A 86 17.90 10.93 23.75
N SER A 87 18.25 11.49 22.59
CA SER A 87 17.82 12.82 22.16
C SER A 87 17.84 12.94 20.64
N GLN A 88 17.02 13.85 20.10
CA GLN A 88 17.04 14.20 18.68
C GLN A 88 18.42 14.62 18.16
N GLU A 89 19.20 15.34 18.97
CA GLU A 89 20.55 15.78 18.58
C GLU A 89 21.49 14.59 18.37
N GLN A 90 21.47 13.62 19.31
CA GLN A 90 22.28 12.40 19.19
C GLN A 90 21.81 11.53 18.02
N PHE A 91 20.50 11.45 17.80
CA PHE A 91 19.92 10.77 16.64
C PHE A 91 20.47 11.33 15.33
N LEU A 92 20.37 12.66 15.13
CA LEU A 92 20.85 13.32 13.92
C LEU A 92 22.37 13.27 13.79
N ALA A 93 23.12 13.37 14.90
CA ALA A 93 24.57 13.20 14.88
C ALA A 93 24.98 11.80 14.37
N ARG A 94 24.28 10.75 14.82
CA ARG A 94 24.54 9.38 14.38
C ARG A 94 24.19 9.16 12.91
N ILE A 95 23.09 9.73 12.43
CA ILE A 95 22.73 9.73 11.00
C ILE A 95 23.85 10.34 10.16
N ASN A 96 24.34 11.53 10.55
CA ASN A 96 25.41 12.23 9.84
C ASN A 96 26.74 11.46 9.88
N GLU A 97 27.09 10.90 11.04
CA GLU A 97 28.31 10.09 11.22
C GLU A 97 28.34 8.88 10.27
N LEU A 98 27.19 8.23 10.08
CA LEU A 98 27.06 7.05 9.22
C LEU A 98 26.77 7.38 7.75
N GLY A 99 26.56 8.66 7.41
CA GLY A 99 26.17 9.09 6.06
C GLY A 99 24.84 8.48 5.62
N ILE A 100 23.89 8.33 6.55
CA ILE A 100 22.59 7.70 6.27
C ILE A 100 21.66 8.67 5.53
N THR A 101 21.05 8.18 4.46
CA THR A 101 19.81 8.73 3.91
C THR A 101 18.64 7.89 4.43
N PHE A 102 17.68 8.49 5.11
CA PHE A 102 16.56 7.76 5.73
C PHE A 102 15.22 8.40 5.41
N ASN A 103 14.17 7.61 5.46
CA ASN A 103 12.78 8.09 5.49
C ASN A 103 11.85 6.97 6.00
N GLY A 104 10.59 7.30 6.23
CA GLY A 104 9.51 6.33 6.42
C GLY A 104 8.39 6.58 5.41
N THR A 105 7.51 5.60 5.23
CA THR A 105 6.21 5.87 4.62
C THR A 105 5.11 5.10 5.33
N THR A 106 3.99 5.78 5.52
CA THR A 106 2.74 5.20 5.99
C THR A 106 1.76 5.08 4.83
N SER A 107 1.06 3.95 4.77
CA SER A 107 0.02 3.67 3.80
C SER A 107 -1.19 3.04 4.48
N ASN A 108 -2.20 2.70 3.69
CA ASN A 108 -3.33 1.95 4.20
C ASN A 108 -2.93 0.55 4.69
N GLU A 109 -1.88 -0.09 4.18
CA GLU A 109 -1.61 -1.52 4.42
C GLU A 109 -0.33 -1.77 5.25
N ARG A 110 0.61 -0.81 5.22
CA ARG A 110 1.89 -0.88 5.96
C ARG A 110 2.39 0.47 6.45
N VAL A 111 3.24 0.39 7.48
CA VAL A 111 4.24 1.39 7.81
C VAL A 111 5.61 0.76 7.56
N ASN A 112 6.45 1.43 6.79
CA ASN A 112 7.84 1.03 6.61
C ASN A 112 8.81 2.14 7.00
N TYR A 113 9.98 1.71 7.46
CA TYR A 113 11.06 2.55 7.94
C TYR A 113 12.32 2.12 7.24
N PHE A 114 13.06 3.04 6.63
CA PHE A 114 14.21 2.64 5.86
C PHE A 114 15.36 3.63 5.96
N LEU A 115 16.56 3.08 5.80
CA LEU A 115 17.80 3.81 5.70
C LEU A 115 18.66 3.23 4.58
N THR A 116 19.41 4.09 3.92
CA THR A 116 20.40 3.73 2.89
C THR A 116 21.75 4.32 3.28
N LEU A 117 22.79 3.49 3.23
CA LEU A 117 24.15 3.81 3.66
C LEU A 117 25.17 2.97 2.90
N SER A 118 26.46 3.25 3.12
CA SER A 118 27.56 2.42 2.61
C SER A 118 27.38 0.95 3.03
N SER A 119 27.59 -0.01 2.12
CA SER A 119 27.50 -1.44 2.45
C SER A 119 28.39 -1.84 3.63
N THR A 120 29.54 -1.18 3.78
CA THR A 120 30.47 -1.35 4.90
C THR A 120 29.91 -0.94 6.27
N LYS A 121 28.73 -0.31 6.31
CA LYS A 121 28.05 0.21 7.51
C LYS A 121 26.71 -0.45 7.79
N VAL A 122 26.33 -1.49 7.04
CA VAL A 122 25.02 -2.14 7.14
C VAL A 122 24.74 -2.70 8.55
N ASN A 123 25.77 -3.16 9.26
CA ASN A 123 25.64 -3.65 10.62
C ASN A 123 25.24 -2.53 11.59
N GLU A 124 25.85 -1.35 11.47
CA GLU A 124 25.46 -0.16 12.22
C GLU A 124 24.03 0.28 11.88
N GLY A 125 23.64 0.18 10.60
CA GLY A 125 22.26 0.41 10.16
C GLY A 125 21.25 -0.54 10.80
N LEU A 126 21.54 -1.84 10.85
CA LEU A 126 20.69 -2.83 11.52
C LEU A 126 20.57 -2.56 13.02
N SER A 127 21.68 -2.20 13.70
CA SER A 127 21.65 -1.82 15.12
C SER A 127 20.81 -0.56 15.37
N PHE A 128 20.90 0.42 14.47
CA PHE A 128 20.09 1.63 14.53
C PHE A 128 18.59 1.31 14.46
N MET A 129 18.19 0.50 13.46
CA MET A 129 16.80 0.09 13.27
C MET A 129 16.28 -0.72 14.47
N ASN A 130 17.12 -1.57 15.07
CA ASN A 130 16.79 -2.34 16.27
C ASN A 130 16.41 -1.45 17.46
N SER A 131 17.16 -0.39 17.72
CA SER A 131 16.84 0.54 18.81
C SER A 131 15.56 1.31 18.54
N ALA A 132 15.39 1.84 17.33
CA ALA A 132 14.25 2.67 16.95
C ALA A 132 12.91 1.90 16.97
N ILE A 133 12.87 0.67 16.44
CA ILE A 133 11.63 -0.12 16.38
C ILE A 133 11.20 -0.68 17.74
N ARG A 134 12.16 -1.09 18.58
CA ARG A 134 11.87 -1.79 19.85
C ARG A 134 11.80 -0.86 21.04
N TYR A 135 12.63 0.19 21.06
CA TYR A 135 12.85 1.03 22.23
C TYR A 135 12.73 2.54 21.94
N PRO A 136 11.68 3.01 21.22
CA PRO A 136 11.40 4.44 21.12
C PRO A 136 11.04 4.99 22.51
N LEU A 137 11.49 6.21 22.82
CA LEU A 137 11.22 6.85 24.11
C LEU A 137 9.87 7.56 24.14
N PHE A 138 9.39 8.07 22.99
CA PHE A 138 8.18 8.90 22.88
C PHE A 138 8.19 10.05 23.88
N LEU A 139 9.25 10.87 23.87
CA LEU A 139 9.37 11.98 24.80
C LEU A 139 8.26 13.00 24.56
N GLU A 140 7.59 13.43 25.64
CA GLU A 140 6.45 14.34 25.56
C GLU A 140 6.80 15.67 24.87
N ASP A 141 7.98 16.22 25.15
CA ASP A 141 8.46 17.46 24.54
C ASP A 141 8.87 17.29 23.07
N GLU A 142 9.20 16.07 22.62
CA GLU A 142 9.37 15.77 21.19
C GLU A 142 8.01 15.71 20.49
N MET A 143 7.03 15.02 21.08
CA MET A 143 5.67 14.95 20.52
C MET A 143 4.99 16.32 20.44
N LYS A 144 5.12 17.17 21.47
CA LYS A 144 4.58 18.55 21.45
C LYS A 144 5.09 19.36 20.27
N ARG A 145 6.31 19.09 19.79
CA ARG A 145 6.90 19.75 18.62
C ARG A 145 6.54 19.06 17.31
N GLU A 146 6.41 17.73 17.33
CA GLU A 146 6.17 16.95 16.12
C GLU A 146 4.70 16.91 15.70
N ASN A 147 3.75 16.89 16.64
CA ASN A 147 2.31 16.86 16.30
C ASN A 147 1.92 18.03 15.36
N PRO A 148 2.33 19.29 15.62
CA PRO A 148 2.05 20.40 14.69
C PRO A 148 2.80 20.30 13.35
N VAL A 149 3.93 19.60 13.30
CA VAL A 149 4.66 19.37 12.04
C VAL A 149 3.85 18.43 11.15
N VAL A 150 3.40 17.30 11.69
CA VAL A 150 2.53 16.34 11.00
C VAL A 150 1.22 17.00 10.58
N ASP A 151 0.62 17.81 11.47
CA ASP A 151 -0.58 18.60 11.15
C ASP A 151 -0.33 19.58 10.00
N GLY A 152 0.84 20.23 9.97
CA GLY A 152 1.24 21.10 8.87
C GLY A 152 1.38 20.38 7.53
N GLU A 153 1.76 19.09 7.53
CA GLU A 153 1.77 18.27 6.32
C GLU A 153 0.35 18.01 5.81
N PHE A 154 -0.59 17.76 6.73
CA PHE A 154 -2.01 17.67 6.42
C PHE A 154 -2.51 19.00 5.83
N GLN A 155 -2.30 20.13 6.50
CA GLN A 155 -2.70 21.45 5.98
C GLN A 155 -2.12 21.74 4.58
N ARG A 156 -0.88 21.30 4.32
CA ARG A 156 -0.26 21.40 2.99
C ARG A 156 -1.04 20.59 1.96
N ALA A 157 -1.47 19.37 2.29
CA ALA A 157 -2.31 18.56 1.39
C ALA A 157 -3.66 19.22 1.12
N GLU A 158 -4.27 19.87 2.12
CA GLU A 158 -5.55 20.58 2.00
C GLU A 158 -5.52 21.79 1.06
N SER A 159 -4.33 22.32 0.76
CA SER A 159 -4.17 23.39 -0.24
C SER A 159 -4.52 22.93 -1.67
N ASN A 160 -4.47 21.63 -1.94
CA ASN A 160 -4.86 21.04 -3.22
C ASN A 160 -6.38 20.75 -3.23
N PRO A 161 -7.19 21.33 -4.14
CA PRO A 161 -8.62 21.08 -4.17
C PRO A 161 -8.99 19.60 -4.42
N VAL A 162 -8.12 18.84 -5.07
CA VAL A 162 -8.33 17.39 -5.32
C VAL A 162 -8.30 16.60 -4.01
N PHE A 163 -7.53 17.03 -3.00
CA PHE A 163 -7.51 16.38 -1.68
C PHE A 163 -8.90 16.28 -1.07
N TRP A 164 -9.68 17.36 -1.15
CA TRP A 164 -11.04 17.40 -0.61
C TRP A 164 -11.99 16.46 -1.35
N LEU A 165 -11.83 16.32 -2.66
CA LEU A 165 -12.61 15.36 -3.45
C LEU A 165 -12.32 13.91 -3.03
N PHE A 166 -11.04 13.55 -2.82
CA PHE A 166 -10.67 12.23 -2.29
C PHE A 166 -11.20 12.01 -0.88
N LYS A 167 -11.07 13.01 0.01
CA LYS A 167 -11.56 12.94 1.39
C LYS A 167 -13.08 12.71 1.45
N ASP A 168 -13.86 13.46 0.68
CA ASP A 168 -15.31 13.30 0.61
C ASP A 168 -15.70 11.96 -0.05
N MET A 169 -14.97 11.55 -1.10
CA MET A 169 -15.16 10.26 -1.77
C MET A 169 -14.95 9.09 -0.81
N ASP A 170 -13.84 9.07 -0.08
CA ASP A 170 -13.50 7.99 0.84
C ASP A 170 -14.48 7.94 2.02
N LYS A 171 -14.95 9.09 2.53
CA LYS A 171 -16.01 9.10 3.56
C LYS A 171 -17.29 8.42 3.08
N GLN A 172 -17.69 8.67 1.83
CA GLN A 172 -18.88 8.07 1.24
C GLN A 172 -18.66 6.59 0.88
N LEU A 173 -17.47 6.24 0.39
CA LEU A 173 -17.15 4.88 -0.07
C LEU A 173 -16.95 3.89 1.09
N TRP A 174 -16.39 4.35 2.20
CA TRP A 174 -15.99 3.50 3.33
C TRP A 174 -16.84 3.72 4.59
N GLY A 175 -17.65 4.78 4.64
CA GLY A 175 -18.61 5.05 5.71
C GLY A 175 -17.96 5.10 7.09
N GLU A 176 -18.48 4.31 8.03
CA GLU A 176 -17.97 4.24 9.41
C GLU A 176 -16.53 3.70 9.52
N HIS A 177 -16.00 3.09 8.47
CA HIS A 177 -14.62 2.59 8.40
C HIS A 177 -13.69 3.50 7.61
N TYR A 178 -14.08 4.76 7.36
CA TYR A 178 -13.25 5.75 6.68
C TYR A 178 -11.85 5.92 7.30
N SER A 179 -11.71 5.88 8.63
CA SER A 179 -10.41 5.96 9.31
C SER A 179 -9.41 4.91 8.78
N ARG A 180 -9.93 3.76 8.36
CA ARG A 180 -9.15 2.62 7.83
C ARG A 180 -8.63 2.79 6.42
N LYS A 181 -8.97 3.90 5.77
CA LYS A 181 -8.50 4.30 4.44
C LYS A 181 -7.95 5.73 4.44
N ASN A 182 -7.97 6.41 5.58
CA ASN A 182 -7.49 7.77 5.76
C ASN A 182 -6.09 7.78 6.38
N THR A 183 -5.05 7.59 5.55
CA THR A 183 -3.66 7.57 6.03
C THR A 183 -3.20 8.88 6.66
N ILE A 184 -3.67 10.03 6.15
CA ILE A 184 -3.22 11.33 6.65
C ILE A 184 -3.80 11.65 8.04
N GLY A 185 -4.95 11.05 8.38
CA GLY A 185 -5.57 11.13 9.70
C GLY A 185 -6.56 12.27 9.90
N ASP A 186 -6.80 12.60 11.16
CA ASP A 186 -7.66 13.70 11.60
C ASP A 186 -6.86 14.70 12.45
N HIS A 187 -7.02 15.99 12.15
CA HIS A 187 -6.30 17.09 12.82
C HIS A 187 -6.38 17.00 14.35
N ASP A 188 -7.60 16.86 14.88
CA ASP A 188 -7.81 16.82 16.33
C ASP A 188 -7.13 15.62 17.00
N ILE A 189 -7.09 14.47 16.32
CA ILE A 189 -6.47 13.24 16.83
C ILE A 189 -4.94 13.36 16.83
N ILE A 190 -4.37 13.92 15.76
CA ILE A 190 -2.93 14.15 15.61
C ILE A 190 -2.44 15.17 16.64
N LEU A 191 -3.12 16.32 16.74
CA LEU A 191 -2.73 17.40 17.65
C LEU A 191 -2.83 16.98 19.12
N SER A 192 -3.81 16.15 19.47
CA SER A 192 -4.02 15.63 20.84
C SER A 192 -3.26 14.34 21.16
N ALA A 193 -2.42 13.84 20.25
CA ALA A 193 -1.70 12.59 20.46
C ALA A 193 -0.71 12.66 21.65
N THR A 194 -0.66 11.58 22.43
CA THR A 194 0.19 11.47 23.63
C THR A 194 1.14 10.27 23.55
N PRO A 195 2.20 10.22 24.37
CA PRO A 195 3.07 9.05 24.48
C PRO A 195 2.29 7.76 24.77
N GLU A 196 1.24 7.81 25.58
CA GLU A 196 0.39 6.66 25.89
C GLU A 196 -0.29 6.10 24.64
N LYS A 197 -0.81 6.96 23.74
CA LYS A 197 -1.38 6.50 22.47
C LYS A 197 -0.34 5.79 21.61
N MET A 198 0.90 6.31 21.56
CA MET A 198 2.00 5.63 20.85
C MET A 198 2.34 4.28 21.48
N ARG A 199 2.34 4.18 22.81
CA ARG A 199 2.54 2.90 23.53
C ARG A 199 1.42 1.90 23.27
N VAL A 200 0.16 2.36 23.13
CA VAL A 200 -0.95 1.49 22.73
C VAL A 200 -0.74 0.94 21.32
N ILE A 201 -0.38 1.78 20.36
CA ILE A 201 -0.07 1.34 18.98
C ILE A 201 1.08 0.33 18.99
N GLN A 202 2.16 0.65 19.71
CA GLN A 202 3.31 -0.24 19.87
C GLN A 202 2.88 -1.61 20.42
N ALA A 203 2.10 -1.63 21.51
CA ALA A 203 1.63 -2.85 22.15
C ALA A 203 0.61 -3.65 21.33
N LYS A 204 -0.07 -3.03 20.36
CA LYS A 204 -0.99 -3.72 19.46
C LYS A 204 -0.25 -4.40 18.29
N TYR A 205 0.69 -3.70 17.65
CA TYR A 205 1.14 -4.08 16.31
C TYR A 205 2.67 -4.24 16.14
N TYR A 206 3.50 -3.72 17.04
CA TYR A 206 4.96 -3.71 16.88
C TYR A 206 5.61 -4.94 17.54
N TYR A 207 5.51 -6.07 16.84
CA TYR A 207 6.07 -7.36 17.23
C TYR A 207 6.89 -7.98 16.09
N PRO A 208 7.88 -8.84 16.40
CA PRO A 208 8.67 -9.51 15.37
C PRO A 208 7.81 -10.37 14.45
N ASN A 209 6.84 -11.12 14.99
CA ASN A 209 5.89 -11.95 14.24
C ASN A 209 4.81 -11.16 13.48
N ASN A 210 4.90 -9.83 13.45
CA ASN A 210 4.07 -8.92 12.64
C ASN A 210 4.92 -8.00 11.74
N SER A 211 6.23 -8.29 11.64
CA SER A 211 7.21 -7.42 10.98
C SER A 211 8.09 -8.23 10.03
N MET A 212 8.63 -7.53 9.03
CA MET A 212 9.65 -8.05 8.13
C MET A 212 10.81 -7.06 8.07
N ILE A 213 12.05 -7.58 8.09
CA ILE A 213 13.24 -6.81 7.72
C ILE A 213 13.65 -7.20 6.32
N VAL A 214 13.81 -6.21 5.45
CA VAL A 214 14.35 -6.39 4.11
C VAL A 214 15.67 -5.62 4.00
N VAL A 215 16.73 -6.30 3.59
CA VAL A 215 18.04 -5.69 3.29
C VAL A 215 18.35 -5.91 1.83
N ALA A 216 18.64 -4.85 1.08
CA ALA A 216 18.99 -4.95 -0.32
C ALA A 216 20.27 -4.16 -0.64
N GLY A 217 21.09 -4.67 -1.56
CA GLY A 217 22.32 -4.02 -2.02
C GLY A 217 23.55 -4.91 -1.93
N ASP A 218 24.73 -4.30 -1.83
CA ASP A 218 26.03 -4.98 -1.81
C ASP A 218 26.28 -5.63 -0.44
N VAL A 219 25.60 -6.74 -0.18
CA VAL A 219 25.61 -7.46 1.10
C VAL A 219 25.70 -8.96 0.86
N ASN A 220 26.14 -9.69 1.88
CA ASN A 220 26.06 -11.15 1.92
C ASN A 220 24.91 -11.58 2.85
N HIS A 221 24.01 -12.42 2.34
CA HIS A 221 22.83 -12.84 3.10
C HIS A 221 23.15 -13.61 4.39
N ASP A 222 24.18 -14.45 4.41
CA ASP A 222 24.55 -15.22 5.62
C ASP A 222 25.02 -14.28 6.74
N ASP A 223 25.82 -13.27 6.40
CA ASP A 223 26.28 -12.24 7.34
C ASP A 223 25.10 -11.42 7.90
N ILE A 224 24.18 -11.01 7.02
CA ILE A 224 22.98 -10.25 7.43
C ILE A 224 22.06 -11.10 8.31
N PHE A 225 21.83 -12.36 7.98
CA PHE A 225 21.01 -13.26 8.81
C PHE A 225 21.64 -13.49 10.18
N ALA A 226 22.97 -13.69 10.24
CA ALA A 226 23.68 -13.83 11.49
C ALA A 226 23.55 -12.55 12.35
N LYS A 227 23.74 -11.37 11.74
CA LYS A 227 23.62 -10.10 12.47
C LYS A 227 22.20 -9.81 12.91
N ALA A 228 21.21 -10.06 12.06
CA ALA A 228 19.80 -9.89 12.40
C ALA A 228 19.38 -10.84 13.54
N LYS A 229 19.86 -12.09 13.51
CA LYS A 229 19.64 -13.03 14.62
C LYS A 229 20.27 -12.53 15.92
N GLU A 230 21.51 -12.03 15.89
CA GLU A 230 22.18 -11.44 17.06
C GLU A 230 21.35 -10.28 17.65
N LEU A 231 20.85 -9.38 16.81
CA LEU A 231 20.19 -8.16 17.24
C LEU A 231 18.72 -8.36 17.64
N PHE A 232 17.98 -9.21 16.92
CA PHE A 232 16.52 -9.28 17.02
C PHE A 232 15.98 -10.57 17.64
N ALA A 233 16.79 -11.60 17.89
CA ALA A 233 16.27 -12.87 18.41
C ALA A 233 15.61 -12.76 19.80
N ASP A 234 16.02 -11.78 20.61
CA ASP A 234 15.45 -11.51 21.93
C ASP A 234 14.22 -10.57 21.89
N TRP A 235 13.84 -10.07 20.69
CA TRP A 235 12.60 -9.32 20.54
C TRP A 235 11.43 -10.27 20.78
N LYS A 236 10.64 -10.01 21.82
CA LYS A 236 9.54 -10.87 22.22
C LYS A 236 8.41 -10.85 21.18
N PRO A 237 7.95 -12.00 20.67
CA PRO A 237 6.76 -12.08 19.83
C PRO A 237 5.50 -11.75 20.64
N SER A 238 4.40 -11.44 19.94
CA SER A 238 3.09 -11.46 20.58
C SER A 238 2.76 -12.88 21.04
N ASP A 239 2.15 -13.01 22.20
CA ASP A 239 1.66 -14.26 22.77
C ASP A 239 0.23 -14.63 22.29
N PHE A 240 -0.32 -13.83 21.37
CA PHE A 240 -1.63 -14.00 20.74
C PHE A 240 -1.57 -13.69 19.24
N ASN A 241 -2.55 -14.17 18.47
CA ASN A 241 -2.74 -13.71 17.10
C ASN A 241 -3.29 -12.26 17.10
N ILE A 242 -2.50 -11.33 16.57
CA ILE A 242 -2.77 -9.88 16.62
C ILE A 242 -4.11 -9.54 15.97
N PHE A 243 -4.40 -10.09 14.80
CA PHE A 243 -5.62 -9.77 14.04
C PHE A 243 -6.84 -10.59 14.48
N GLU A 244 -6.66 -11.60 15.34
CA GLU A 244 -7.79 -12.21 16.07
C GLU A 244 -8.16 -11.40 17.31
N LYS A 245 -7.15 -10.88 18.04
CA LYS A 245 -7.36 -10.05 19.24
C LYS A 245 -7.83 -8.64 18.89
N PHE A 246 -7.32 -8.08 17.80
CA PHE A 246 -7.65 -6.76 17.27
C PHE A 246 -8.16 -6.92 15.83
N PRO A 247 -9.39 -7.42 15.64
CA PRO A 247 -9.93 -7.69 14.32
C PRO A 247 -10.13 -6.41 13.53
N ILE A 248 -9.83 -6.48 12.24
CA ILE A 248 -10.18 -5.43 11.28
C ILE A 248 -11.57 -5.74 10.74
N PRO A 249 -12.54 -4.81 10.86
CA PRO A 249 -13.89 -5.02 10.37
C PRO A 249 -13.92 -5.09 8.84
N GLU A 250 -14.86 -5.86 8.31
CA GLU A 250 -15.11 -5.93 6.88
C GLU A 250 -15.82 -4.67 6.39
N PHE A 251 -15.53 -4.24 5.16
CA PHE A 251 -16.23 -3.12 4.54
C PHE A 251 -17.58 -3.59 3.99
N SER A 252 -18.66 -3.01 4.49
CA SER A 252 -20.02 -3.31 4.01
C SER A 252 -20.17 -2.90 2.55
N PRO A 253 -20.72 -3.75 1.66
CA PRO A 253 -20.98 -3.37 0.27
C PRO A 253 -21.86 -2.12 0.18
N LEU A 254 -21.56 -1.27 -0.79
CA LEU A 254 -22.44 -0.15 -1.14
C LEU A 254 -23.85 -0.66 -1.49
N LYS A 255 -24.88 0.00 -0.93
CA LYS A 255 -26.29 -0.37 -1.15
C LYS A 255 -26.86 0.24 -2.43
N GLU A 256 -26.46 1.46 -2.74
CA GLU A 256 -26.95 2.24 -3.89
C GLU A 256 -25.85 3.16 -4.40
N SER A 257 -26.03 3.67 -5.63
CA SER A 257 -25.11 4.67 -6.17
C SER A 257 -25.46 6.03 -5.60
N THR A 258 -24.45 6.80 -5.20
CA THR A 258 -24.61 8.14 -4.66
C THR A 258 -23.75 9.13 -5.43
N SER A 259 -24.17 10.39 -5.45
CA SER A 259 -23.38 11.48 -6.02
C SER A 259 -23.31 12.66 -5.06
N PHE A 260 -22.18 13.39 -5.06
CA PHE A 260 -21.98 14.57 -4.23
C PHE A 260 -21.17 15.64 -4.96
N ILE A 261 -21.20 16.87 -4.42
CA ILE A 261 -20.38 17.99 -4.89
C ILE A 261 -19.38 18.33 -3.80
N THR A 262 -18.10 18.46 -4.17
CA THR A 262 -17.08 19.09 -3.34
C THR A 262 -16.84 20.49 -3.89
N GLU A 263 -17.04 21.52 -3.06
CA GLU A 263 -16.78 22.91 -3.45
C GLU A 263 -15.43 23.37 -2.89
N ASN A 264 -14.55 23.88 -3.76
CA ASN A 264 -13.28 24.46 -3.34
C ASN A 264 -12.89 25.64 -4.24
N ALA A 265 -12.64 26.81 -3.66
CA ALA A 265 -12.30 28.03 -4.40
C ALA A 265 -11.00 27.94 -5.22
N ASN A 266 -10.09 27.01 -4.86
CA ASN A 266 -8.86 26.78 -5.61
C ASN A 266 -9.07 25.89 -6.84
N ALA A 267 -10.22 25.23 -7.00
CA ALA A 267 -10.53 24.43 -8.18
C ALA A 267 -10.58 25.32 -9.43
N LYS A 268 -9.78 24.97 -10.46
CA LYS A 268 -9.70 25.73 -11.72
C LYS A 268 -10.42 25.05 -12.89
N THR A 269 -10.77 23.78 -12.73
CA THR A 269 -11.49 22.97 -13.71
C THR A 269 -12.42 22.02 -12.95
N PRO A 270 -13.58 21.64 -13.50
CA PRO A 270 -14.35 20.53 -12.98
C PRO A 270 -13.52 19.24 -12.98
N ILE A 271 -13.68 18.43 -11.94
CA ILE A 271 -13.10 17.09 -11.85
C ILE A 271 -14.19 16.14 -11.38
N ILE A 272 -14.34 15.02 -12.07
CA ILE A 272 -15.23 13.93 -11.69
C ILE A 272 -14.36 12.78 -11.18
N MET A 273 -14.71 12.28 -10.00
CA MET A 273 -14.16 11.05 -9.48
C MET A 273 -15.31 10.07 -9.27
N ALA A 274 -15.15 8.82 -9.70
CA ALA A 274 -16.13 7.78 -9.46
C ALA A 274 -15.45 6.55 -8.88
N SER A 275 -15.96 6.03 -7.77
CA SER A 275 -15.30 4.93 -7.04
C SER A 275 -16.23 3.79 -6.71
N LEU A 276 -15.71 2.57 -6.83
CA LEU A 276 -16.39 1.32 -6.51
C LEU A 276 -15.52 0.47 -5.58
N HIS A 277 -16.15 -0.50 -4.90
CA HIS A 277 -15.41 -1.56 -4.21
C HIS A 277 -14.83 -2.55 -5.23
N GLY A 278 -13.54 -2.81 -5.14
CA GLY A 278 -12.79 -3.75 -5.97
C GLY A 278 -12.46 -5.07 -5.26
N PRO A 279 -11.68 -5.94 -5.91
CA PRO A 279 -11.20 -7.18 -5.32
C PRO A 279 -10.21 -6.91 -4.17
N ASP A 280 -10.01 -7.94 -3.34
CA ASP A 280 -9.00 -7.96 -2.29
C ASP A 280 -8.18 -9.25 -2.37
N THR A 281 -7.02 -9.26 -1.71
CA THR A 281 -6.06 -10.37 -1.81
C THR A 281 -6.39 -11.54 -0.88
N ARG A 282 -7.41 -11.43 -0.02
CA ARG A 282 -7.89 -12.53 0.82
C ARG A 282 -8.90 -13.40 0.11
N ASN A 283 -9.73 -12.78 -0.73
CA ASN A 283 -10.95 -13.39 -1.27
C ASN A 283 -10.93 -13.55 -2.80
N ASP A 284 -10.18 -12.72 -3.54
CA ASP A 284 -10.18 -12.75 -5.00
C ASP A 284 -8.87 -12.27 -5.64
N ILE A 285 -7.79 -12.99 -5.35
CA ILE A 285 -6.46 -12.74 -5.95
C ILE A 285 -6.51 -12.69 -7.49
N PRO A 286 -7.15 -13.63 -8.22
CA PRO A 286 -7.16 -13.59 -9.69
C PRO A 286 -7.71 -12.28 -10.27
N SER A 287 -8.78 -11.73 -9.68
CA SER A 287 -9.36 -10.47 -10.12
C SER A 287 -8.45 -9.26 -9.88
N THR A 288 -7.51 -9.31 -8.93
CA THR A 288 -6.52 -8.24 -8.73
C THR A 288 -5.61 -8.09 -9.95
N TYR A 289 -5.14 -9.19 -10.52
CA TYR A 289 -4.33 -9.17 -11.75
C TYR A 289 -5.15 -8.71 -12.96
N ALA A 290 -6.41 -9.16 -13.05
CA ALA A 290 -7.32 -8.73 -14.11
C ALA A 290 -7.60 -7.23 -14.06
N ALA A 291 -7.73 -6.67 -12.85
CA ALA A 291 -7.90 -5.23 -12.62
C ALA A 291 -6.71 -4.43 -13.15
N ASP A 292 -5.47 -4.80 -12.78
CA ASP A 292 -4.25 -4.11 -13.23
C ASP A 292 -4.11 -4.15 -14.75
N VAL A 293 -4.28 -5.32 -15.37
CA VAL A 293 -4.21 -5.48 -16.83
C VAL A 293 -5.29 -4.65 -17.52
N PHE A 294 -6.52 -4.69 -17.01
CA PHE A 294 -7.63 -3.94 -17.59
C PHE A 294 -7.44 -2.42 -17.47
N SER A 295 -7.03 -1.93 -16.30
CA SER A 295 -6.68 -0.53 -16.07
C SER A 295 -5.60 -0.06 -17.05
N TYR A 296 -4.57 -0.88 -17.29
CA TYR A 296 -3.53 -0.54 -18.27
C TYR A 296 -4.06 -0.54 -19.72
N ILE A 297 -4.94 -1.47 -20.09
CA ILE A 297 -5.60 -1.44 -21.41
C ILE A 297 -6.31 -0.11 -21.64
N LEU A 298 -7.02 0.39 -20.64
CA LEU A 298 -7.75 1.66 -20.72
C LEU A 298 -6.82 2.89 -20.76
N SER A 299 -5.63 2.82 -20.16
CA SER A 299 -4.66 3.94 -20.13
C SER A 299 -3.83 4.07 -21.41
N GLN A 300 -3.77 3.02 -22.24
CA GLN A 300 -3.05 3.07 -23.51
C GLN A 300 -3.62 4.18 -24.42
N LYS A 301 -2.75 5.02 -24.99
CA LYS A 301 -3.15 6.07 -25.96
C LYS A 301 -3.92 5.51 -27.16
N SER A 302 -3.63 4.28 -27.57
CA SER A 302 -4.32 3.61 -28.69
C SER A 302 -5.73 3.09 -28.31
N SER A 303 -6.07 3.06 -27.02
CA SER A 303 -7.31 2.51 -26.50
C SER A 303 -8.52 3.29 -26.99
N ARG A 304 -9.63 2.58 -27.16
CA ARG A 304 -10.92 3.21 -27.50
C ARG A 304 -11.30 4.27 -26.47
N PHE A 305 -11.05 3.99 -25.19
CA PHE A 305 -11.33 4.91 -24.08
C PHE A 305 -10.54 6.22 -24.19
N GLN A 306 -9.22 6.16 -24.39
CA GLN A 306 -8.42 7.39 -24.55
C GLN A 306 -8.80 8.17 -25.80
N LYS A 307 -9.04 7.49 -26.93
CA LYS A 307 -9.42 8.14 -28.19
C LYS A 307 -10.75 8.88 -28.09
N GLU A 308 -11.76 8.22 -27.52
CA GLU A 308 -13.11 8.80 -27.43
C GLU A 308 -13.27 9.80 -26.28
N MET A 309 -12.47 9.70 -25.20
CA MET A 309 -12.53 10.65 -24.08
C MET A 309 -11.56 11.82 -24.24
N VAL A 310 -10.30 11.54 -24.57
CA VAL A 310 -9.22 12.54 -24.54
C VAL A 310 -8.93 13.10 -25.93
N ASP A 311 -8.66 12.24 -26.93
CA ASP A 311 -8.31 12.73 -28.28
C ASP A 311 -9.50 13.45 -28.95
N ALA A 312 -10.73 13.06 -28.62
CA ALA A 312 -11.95 13.72 -29.05
C ALA A 312 -12.23 15.07 -28.33
N GLY A 313 -11.47 15.40 -27.27
CA GLY A 313 -11.58 16.66 -26.55
C GLY A 313 -12.68 16.75 -25.49
N LEU A 314 -13.34 15.63 -25.14
CA LEU A 314 -14.35 15.58 -24.08
C LEU A 314 -13.72 15.76 -22.68
N ALA A 315 -12.48 15.29 -22.50
CA ALA A 315 -11.73 15.40 -21.26
C ALA A 315 -10.25 15.64 -21.52
N PHE A 316 -9.58 16.34 -20.60
CA PHE A 316 -8.13 16.50 -20.60
C PHE A 316 -7.43 15.25 -20.05
N GLN A 317 -8.11 14.49 -19.18
CA GLN A 317 -7.60 13.28 -18.56
C GLN A 317 -8.75 12.33 -18.26
N ALA A 318 -8.60 11.05 -18.59
CA ALA A 318 -9.52 9.98 -18.22
C ALA A 318 -8.70 8.76 -17.80
N GLN A 319 -8.80 8.35 -16.54
CA GLN A 319 -8.01 7.26 -15.97
C GLN A 319 -8.90 6.31 -15.17
N VAL A 320 -8.56 5.03 -15.21
CA VAL A 320 -9.19 3.98 -14.41
C VAL A 320 -8.08 3.21 -13.71
N GLY A 321 -8.13 3.15 -12.39
CA GLY A 321 -7.14 2.49 -11.56
C GLY A 321 -7.80 1.56 -10.54
N TYR A 322 -6.98 0.65 -10.02
CA TYR A 322 -7.30 -0.22 -8.90
C TYR A 322 -6.12 -0.19 -7.92
N GLN A 323 -6.41 -0.19 -6.62
CA GLN A 323 -5.38 -0.34 -5.60
C GLN A 323 -5.47 -1.73 -4.97
N THR A 324 -4.38 -2.49 -5.05
CA THR A 324 -4.29 -3.78 -4.36
C THR A 324 -4.23 -3.60 -2.85
N CYS A 325 -5.17 -4.20 -2.13
CA CYS A 325 -5.27 -4.16 -0.69
C CYS A 325 -5.57 -5.56 -0.14
N LYS A 326 -5.20 -5.81 1.13
CA LYS A 326 -5.55 -7.04 1.84
C LYS A 326 -7.04 -7.11 2.14
N TYR A 327 -7.60 -5.96 2.49
CA TYR A 327 -9.05 -5.72 2.54
C TYR A 327 -9.50 -5.06 1.24
N VAL A 328 -10.80 -4.77 1.11
CA VAL A 328 -11.38 -4.18 -0.10
C VAL A 328 -10.56 -2.98 -0.60
N GLY A 329 -10.08 -3.05 -1.84
CA GLY A 329 -9.38 -1.97 -2.53
C GLY A 329 -10.33 -1.18 -3.44
N PRO A 330 -10.17 0.14 -3.60
CA PRO A 330 -11.02 0.92 -4.49
C PRO A 330 -10.68 0.68 -5.96
N ILE A 331 -11.72 0.61 -6.79
CA ILE A 331 -11.63 0.91 -8.23
C ILE A 331 -11.94 2.39 -8.36
N GLN A 332 -11.05 3.17 -8.96
CA GLN A 332 -11.19 4.61 -9.09
C GLN A 332 -11.16 5.02 -10.56
N ILE A 333 -12.14 5.83 -10.95
CA ILE A 333 -12.22 6.48 -12.24
C ILE A 333 -12.00 7.96 -12.00
N PHE A 334 -10.97 8.53 -12.61
CA PHE A 334 -10.62 9.95 -12.48
C PHE A 334 -10.75 10.63 -13.84
N LEU A 335 -11.59 11.66 -13.91
CA LEU A 335 -11.94 12.34 -15.14
C LEU A 335 -11.80 13.85 -14.94
N VAL A 336 -11.01 14.50 -15.80
CA VAL A 336 -10.89 15.96 -15.87
C VAL A 336 -11.60 16.40 -17.15
N PRO A 337 -12.94 16.60 -17.14
CA PRO A 337 -13.69 16.94 -18.34
C PRO A 337 -13.34 18.34 -18.85
N ASN A 338 -13.59 18.56 -20.14
CA ASN A 338 -13.69 19.92 -20.66
C ASN A 338 -14.86 20.63 -19.97
N PRO A 339 -14.68 21.85 -19.42
CA PRO A 339 -15.76 22.58 -18.76
C PRO A 339 -17.04 22.74 -19.60
N ALA A 340 -16.92 22.76 -20.94
CA ALA A 340 -18.06 22.86 -21.85
C ALA A 340 -18.83 21.54 -22.06
N SER A 341 -18.24 20.40 -21.69
CA SER A 341 -18.75 19.06 -22.00
C SER A 341 -18.81 18.15 -20.76
N VAL A 342 -18.99 18.70 -19.55
CA VAL A 342 -18.98 17.90 -18.30
C VAL A 342 -20.01 16.77 -18.31
N GLN A 343 -21.26 17.09 -18.67
CA GLN A 343 -22.35 16.10 -18.73
C GLN A 343 -22.11 15.08 -19.84
N GLU A 344 -21.70 15.54 -21.02
CA GLU A 344 -21.39 14.70 -22.17
C GLU A 344 -20.24 13.73 -21.87
N ALA A 345 -19.15 14.21 -21.24
CA ALA A 345 -18.02 13.38 -20.85
C ALA A 345 -18.44 12.32 -19.82
N TYR A 346 -19.29 12.66 -18.84
CA TYR A 346 -19.78 11.69 -17.87
C TYR A 346 -20.73 10.66 -18.49
N ALA A 347 -21.64 11.09 -19.36
CA ALA A 347 -22.50 10.18 -20.12
C ALA A 347 -21.65 9.21 -20.97
N LYS A 348 -20.60 9.74 -21.63
CA LYS A 348 -19.68 8.95 -22.42
C LYS A 348 -18.89 7.93 -21.59
N LEU A 349 -18.48 8.31 -20.38
CA LEU A 349 -17.89 7.38 -19.42
C LEU A 349 -18.87 6.24 -19.10
N LYS A 350 -20.13 6.54 -18.80
CA LYS A 350 -21.16 5.52 -18.51
C LYS A 350 -21.40 4.57 -19.69
N GLU A 351 -21.39 5.08 -20.93
CA GLU A 351 -21.43 4.25 -22.13
C GLU A 351 -20.25 3.27 -22.18
N HIS A 352 -19.02 3.77 -21.97
CA HIS A 352 -17.84 2.90 -21.95
C HIS A 352 -17.93 1.83 -20.86
N MET A 353 -18.32 2.20 -19.63
CA MET A 353 -18.49 1.25 -18.53
C MET A 353 -19.45 0.11 -18.88
N ALA A 354 -20.54 0.41 -19.60
CA ALA A 354 -21.50 -0.60 -20.04
C ALA A 354 -20.97 -1.53 -21.14
N LEU A 355 -19.91 -1.13 -21.85
CA LEU A 355 -19.29 -1.88 -22.94
C LEU A 355 -18.01 -2.62 -22.53
N TRP A 356 -17.50 -2.42 -21.31
CA TRP A 356 -16.21 -2.98 -20.88
C TRP A 356 -16.14 -4.52 -20.83
N ASN A 357 -17.29 -5.19 -20.82
CA ASN A 357 -17.36 -6.65 -20.89
C ASN A 357 -17.60 -7.19 -22.31
N THR A 358 -17.66 -6.34 -23.35
CA THR A 358 -17.85 -6.81 -24.73
C THR A 358 -16.56 -7.39 -25.31
N ASP A 359 -16.72 -8.37 -26.19
CA ASP A 359 -15.61 -9.13 -26.77
C ASP A 359 -14.65 -8.24 -27.56
N ASP A 360 -15.18 -7.19 -28.18
CA ASP A 360 -14.51 -6.32 -29.14
C ASP A 360 -14.05 -4.97 -28.55
N TYR A 361 -14.24 -4.73 -27.24
CA TYR A 361 -13.88 -3.42 -26.64
C TYR A 361 -12.39 -3.09 -26.75
N PHE A 362 -11.52 -4.10 -26.66
CA PHE A 362 -10.07 -3.98 -26.82
C PHE A 362 -9.51 -5.13 -27.68
N THR A 363 -8.40 -4.89 -28.37
CA THR A 363 -7.77 -5.90 -29.24
C THR A 363 -6.84 -6.84 -28.46
N ASP A 364 -6.50 -7.99 -29.04
CA ASP A 364 -5.51 -8.90 -28.44
C ASP A 364 -4.12 -8.25 -28.34
N GLU A 365 -3.78 -7.36 -29.27
CA GLU A 365 -2.56 -6.56 -29.23
C GLU A 365 -2.54 -5.63 -28.00
N GLN A 366 -3.66 -4.96 -27.69
CA GLN A 366 -3.77 -4.11 -26.51
C GLN A 366 -3.65 -4.91 -25.21
N LEU A 367 -4.27 -6.10 -25.16
CA LEU A 367 -4.13 -7.03 -24.04
C LEU A 367 -2.66 -7.46 -23.84
N GLN A 368 -1.98 -7.84 -24.93
CA GLN A 368 -0.59 -8.27 -24.85
C GLN A 368 0.34 -7.12 -24.47
N THR A 369 0.09 -5.92 -25.01
CA THR A 369 0.83 -4.69 -24.68
C THR A 369 0.71 -4.37 -23.19
N ALA A 370 -0.50 -4.44 -22.63
CA ALA A 370 -0.72 -4.20 -21.21
C ALA A 370 0.11 -5.13 -20.32
N LYS A 371 0.06 -6.44 -20.60
CA LYS A 371 0.85 -7.44 -19.85
C LYS A 371 2.35 -7.18 -19.94
N ASN A 372 2.84 -6.85 -21.13
CA ASN A 372 4.26 -6.59 -21.36
C ASN A 372 4.72 -5.31 -20.63
N MET A 373 3.92 -4.25 -20.71
CA MET A 373 4.27 -2.97 -20.09
C MET A 373 4.25 -3.03 -18.57
N LEU A 374 3.26 -3.69 -17.96
CA LEU A 374 3.24 -3.93 -16.51
C LEU A 374 4.48 -4.72 -16.06
N ALA A 375 4.91 -5.73 -16.83
CA ALA A 375 6.14 -6.47 -16.54
C ALA A 375 7.40 -5.61 -16.69
N ILE A 376 7.44 -4.70 -17.67
CA ILE A 376 8.55 -3.74 -17.85
C ILE A 376 8.60 -2.76 -16.68
N GLU A 377 7.46 -2.20 -16.26
CA GLU A 377 7.36 -1.27 -15.13
C GLU A 377 7.88 -1.91 -13.84
N GLN A 378 7.44 -3.14 -13.53
CA GLN A 378 7.97 -3.86 -12.37
C GLN A 378 9.48 -4.17 -12.49
N THR A 379 10.01 -4.34 -13.70
CA THR A 379 11.45 -4.53 -13.91
C THR A 379 12.22 -3.25 -13.64
N LYS A 380 11.72 -2.10 -14.10
CA LYS A 380 12.32 -0.78 -13.84
C LYS A 380 12.33 -0.44 -12.35
N ASP A 381 11.26 -0.78 -11.63
CA ASP A 381 11.20 -0.57 -10.18
C ASP A 381 12.30 -1.31 -9.40
N ARG A 382 12.89 -2.36 -10.00
CA ARG A 382 14.01 -3.12 -9.40
C ARG A 382 15.38 -2.51 -9.65
N GLU A 383 15.50 -1.52 -10.55
CA GLU A 383 16.78 -0.88 -10.88
C GLU A 383 17.33 -0.02 -9.73
N SER A 384 16.46 0.43 -8.83
CA SER A 384 16.84 1.14 -7.61
C SER A 384 16.62 0.25 -6.40
N THR A 385 17.67 0.00 -5.63
CA THR A 385 17.64 -0.83 -4.42
C THR A 385 16.55 -0.37 -3.43
N SER A 386 16.38 0.94 -3.24
CA SER A 386 15.34 1.47 -2.35
C SER A 386 13.93 1.23 -2.88
N SER A 387 13.68 1.56 -4.16
CA SER A 387 12.38 1.32 -4.81
C SER A 387 12.02 -0.17 -4.80
N TYR A 388 13.00 -1.05 -4.99
CA TYR A 388 12.79 -2.49 -4.97
C TYR A 388 12.28 -2.95 -3.60
N VAL A 389 12.97 -2.54 -2.52
CA VAL A 389 12.60 -2.87 -1.15
C VAL A 389 11.19 -2.38 -0.82
N HIS A 390 10.87 -1.12 -1.15
CA HIS A 390 9.55 -0.52 -0.89
C HIS A 390 8.41 -1.26 -1.59
N SER A 391 8.65 -1.68 -2.83
CA SER A 391 7.69 -2.46 -3.60
C SER A 391 7.47 -3.81 -2.95
N VAL A 392 8.55 -4.55 -2.66
CA VAL A 392 8.45 -5.90 -2.05
C VAL A 392 7.69 -5.87 -0.73
N THR A 393 7.97 -4.90 0.13
CA THR A 393 7.33 -4.79 1.45
C THR A 393 5.88 -4.35 1.34
N TYR A 394 5.54 -3.49 0.36
CA TYR A 394 4.14 -3.16 0.06
C TYR A 394 3.36 -4.42 -0.35
N TRP A 395 3.88 -5.21 -1.29
CA TRP A 395 3.21 -6.43 -1.72
C TRP A 395 3.15 -7.51 -0.64
N TRP A 396 4.18 -7.62 0.21
CA TRP A 396 4.13 -8.47 1.40
C TRP A 396 2.99 -8.04 2.34
N ALA A 397 2.84 -6.73 2.57
CA ALA A 397 1.83 -6.19 3.46
C ALA A 397 0.40 -6.35 2.93
N SER A 398 0.19 -5.99 1.67
CA SER A 398 -1.11 -6.00 0.99
C SER A 398 -1.52 -7.40 0.53
N ALA A 399 -0.58 -8.34 0.38
CA ALA A 399 -0.81 -9.69 -0.11
C ALA A 399 0.16 -10.70 0.51
N SER A 400 1.25 -11.01 -0.20
CA SER A 400 2.32 -11.90 0.23
C SER A 400 3.57 -11.74 -0.65
N ILE A 401 4.72 -12.26 -0.20
CA ILE A 401 5.92 -12.38 -1.04
C ILE A 401 5.66 -13.26 -2.28
N ASP A 402 4.78 -14.25 -2.17
CA ASP A 402 4.47 -15.15 -3.29
C ASP A 402 3.65 -14.43 -4.35
N TYR A 403 2.76 -13.53 -3.93
CA TYR A 403 2.07 -12.62 -4.84
C TYR A 403 3.10 -11.81 -5.63
N TYR A 404 4.06 -11.16 -4.95
CA TYR A 404 5.08 -10.34 -5.62
C TYR A 404 5.92 -11.14 -6.62
N THR A 405 6.44 -12.30 -6.20
CA THR A 405 7.38 -13.11 -6.98
C THR A 405 6.73 -13.82 -8.16
N THR A 406 5.42 -14.12 -8.07
CA THR A 406 4.66 -14.74 -9.16
C THR A 406 3.81 -13.76 -9.98
N TYR A 407 3.83 -12.47 -9.63
CA TYR A 407 2.99 -11.42 -10.25
C TYR A 407 3.07 -11.42 -11.77
N ILE A 408 4.29 -11.32 -12.33
CA ILE A 408 4.50 -11.29 -13.79
C ILE A 408 3.93 -12.53 -14.49
N ASP A 409 4.15 -13.71 -13.89
CA ASP A 409 3.66 -14.96 -14.46
C ASP A 409 2.14 -15.05 -14.42
N ASN A 410 1.51 -14.48 -13.40
CA ASN A 410 0.06 -14.40 -13.30
C ASN A 410 -0.53 -13.34 -14.25
N LEU A 411 0.10 -12.17 -14.39
CA LEU A 411 -0.28 -11.17 -15.40
C LEU A 411 -0.28 -11.76 -16.82
N LYS A 412 0.75 -12.52 -17.16
CA LYS A 412 0.85 -13.18 -18.49
C LYS A 412 -0.32 -14.13 -18.75
N LYS A 413 -0.86 -14.78 -17.72
CA LYS A 413 -1.99 -15.71 -17.82
C LYS A 413 -3.35 -15.04 -17.94
N VAL A 414 -3.49 -13.77 -17.54
CA VAL A 414 -4.79 -13.05 -17.58
C VAL A 414 -5.41 -13.13 -18.96
N SER A 415 -6.58 -13.75 -19.06
CA SER A 415 -7.34 -13.87 -20.31
C SER A 415 -8.37 -12.75 -20.44
N ARG A 416 -8.93 -12.60 -21.65
CA ARG A 416 -10.10 -11.73 -21.89
C ARG A 416 -11.28 -12.13 -21.00
N GLU A 417 -11.44 -13.42 -20.74
CA GLU A 417 -12.51 -13.93 -19.88
C GLU A 417 -12.30 -13.55 -18.41
N ASP A 418 -11.06 -13.56 -17.92
CA ASP A 418 -10.75 -13.09 -16.56
C ASP A 418 -11.09 -11.61 -16.39
N ILE A 419 -10.77 -10.78 -17.39
CA ILE A 419 -11.13 -9.35 -17.41
C ILE A 419 -12.65 -9.17 -17.44
N LYS A 420 -13.38 -9.92 -18.26
CA LYS A 420 -14.85 -9.87 -18.28
C LYS A 420 -15.44 -10.26 -16.93
N ASN A 421 -14.92 -11.31 -16.30
CA ASN A 421 -15.35 -11.75 -14.98
C ASN A 421 -15.12 -10.66 -13.94
N TYR A 422 -13.95 -10.02 -13.93
CA TYR A 422 -13.65 -8.87 -13.09
C TYR A 422 -14.63 -7.70 -13.33
N VAL A 423 -14.80 -7.28 -14.59
CA VAL A 423 -15.71 -6.18 -14.96
C VAL A 423 -17.16 -6.47 -14.55
N ASN A 424 -17.66 -7.68 -14.80
CA ASN A 424 -19.00 -8.10 -14.42
C ASN A 424 -19.18 -8.17 -12.90
N LYS A 425 -18.15 -8.60 -12.17
CA LYS A 425 -18.20 -8.81 -10.73
C LYS A 425 -18.06 -7.51 -9.94
N TYR A 426 -17.30 -6.54 -10.44
CA TYR A 426 -16.93 -5.35 -9.67
C TYR A 426 -17.36 -4.01 -10.28
N ILE A 427 -17.72 -3.95 -11.56
CA ILE A 427 -18.01 -2.68 -12.24
C ILE A 427 -19.44 -2.62 -12.79
N ILE A 428 -19.82 -3.57 -13.64
CA ILE A 428 -21.11 -3.51 -14.34
C ILE A 428 -22.26 -3.73 -13.35
N ASN A 429 -23.22 -2.80 -13.39
CA ASN A 429 -24.39 -2.76 -12.51
C ASN A 429 -24.03 -2.78 -11.02
N LYS A 430 -22.83 -2.32 -10.66
CA LYS A 430 -22.41 -2.17 -9.27
C LYS A 430 -22.66 -0.75 -8.77
N PRO A 431 -23.11 -0.60 -7.51
CA PRO A 431 -23.21 0.69 -6.88
C PRO A 431 -21.86 1.41 -6.90
N MET A 432 -21.91 2.72 -7.14
CA MET A 432 -20.73 3.57 -7.27
C MET A 432 -20.99 4.90 -6.59
N VAL A 433 -19.95 5.46 -5.97
CA VAL A 433 -19.97 6.82 -5.43
C VAL A 433 -19.36 7.76 -6.48
N THR A 434 -20.02 8.87 -6.79
CA THR A 434 -19.54 9.86 -7.78
C THR A 434 -19.40 11.24 -7.15
N GLY A 435 -18.20 11.79 -7.12
CA GLY A 435 -17.91 13.14 -6.65
C GLY A 435 -17.64 14.09 -7.82
N LEU A 436 -18.19 15.30 -7.75
CA LEU A 436 -17.91 16.39 -8.68
C LEU A 436 -17.27 17.55 -7.92
N LEU A 437 -16.00 17.85 -8.23
CA LEU A 437 -15.26 18.97 -7.66
C LEU A 437 -15.45 20.21 -8.52
N LEU A 438 -15.86 21.32 -7.90
CA LEU A 438 -16.10 22.61 -8.53
C LEU A 438 -15.61 23.76 -7.64
N SER A 439 -15.39 24.93 -8.23
CA SER A 439 -15.35 26.18 -7.46
C SER A 439 -16.78 26.73 -7.30
N PRO A 440 -17.05 27.57 -6.29
CA PRO A 440 -18.35 28.22 -6.13
C PRO A 440 -18.80 28.99 -7.39
N GLU A 441 -17.85 29.63 -8.08
CA GLU A 441 -18.10 30.35 -9.34
C GLU A 441 -18.51 29.40 -10.45
N MET A 442 -17.80 28.28 -10.64
CA MET A 442 -18.15 27.27 -11.66
C MET A 442 -19.53 26.67 -11.38
N LYS A 443 -19.81 26.30 -10.12
CA LYS A 443 -21.11 25.77 -9.70
C LYS A 443 -22.25 26.73 -10.06
N THR A 444 -22.06 28.02 -9.81
CA THR A 444 -23.03 29.08 -10.13
C THR A 444 -23.20 29.26 -11.64
N GLN A 445 -22.09 29.36 -12.39
CA GLN A 445 -22.11 29.55 -13.84
C GLN A 445 -22.74 28.37 -14.58
N MET A 446 -22.51 27.15 -14.10
CA MET A 446 -23.07 25.93 -14.67
C MET A 446 -24.49 25.62 -14.17
N GLY A 447 -25.03 26.40 -13.22
CA GLY A 447 -26.37 26.20 -12.67
C GLY A 447 -26.52 24.89 -11.88
N ILE A 448 -25.46 24.39 -11.25
CA ILE A 448 -25.43 23.09 -10.60
C ILE A 448 -25.95 23.22 -9.17
N THR A 449 -27.08 22.58 -8.88
CA THR A 449 -27.66 22.53 -7.53
C THR A 449 -27.48 21.18 -6.86
N ASP A 450 -27.43 20.09 -7.64
CA ASP A 450 -27.24 18.73 -7.16
C ASP A 450 -26.46 17.90 -8.20
N ALA A 451 -25.45 17.14 -7.74
CA ALA A 451 -24.61 16.34 -8.62
C ALA A 451 -25.41 15.23 -9.33
N SER A 452 -26.37 14.62 -8.63
CA SER A 452 -27.13 13.48 -9.18
C SER A 452 -28.00 13.91 -10.36
N SER A 453 -28.66 15.06 -10.27
CA SER A 453 -29.48 15.64 -11.33
C SER A 453 -28.65 16.19 -12.48
N TYR A 454 -27.47 16.75 -12.18
CA TYR A 454 -26.59 17.32 -13.20
C TYR A 454 -25.87 16.25 -14.02
N LEU A 455 -25.48 15.13 -13.40
CA LEU A 455 -24.77 14.02 -14.04
C LEU A 455 -25.69 12.91 -14.57
N LYS A 456 -27.02 13.08 -14.49
CA LYS A 456 -27.99 12.23 -15.20
C LYS A 456 -28.02 12.57 -16.67
#